data_AF-A0A971VFL1-F1
#
_entry.id   AF-A0A971VFL1-F1
#
_cell.length_a   1.000
_cell.length_b   1.000
_cell.length_c   1.000
_cell.angle_alpha   90.00
_cell.angle_beta   90.00
_cell.angle_gamma   90.00
#
_symmetry.space_group_name_H-M   'P 1'
#
loop_
_entity.id
_entity.type
_entity.pdbx_description
1 polymer ?
#
loop_
_entity_poly.entity_id
_entity_poly.type
_entity_poly.pdbx_seq_one_letter_code
_entity_poly.pdbx_strand_id
1 'polypeptide(L)'
;MEDSFEHQVYSANVIEFVTVGREFCAWLEGVETQPRADFISTALKILPLLYLKASMLPKTETMLDDFLEKAVTEKEYELIKDVVQAKMGPFDDYLEVFTADMQRSDLPLTSTVSENMADIYQDVKDFLMSYRTAVTEIMNDALTELNEHFMEHWGQSLVNVLRALHMVYYGAENLDEDEVDDNDRKPDYDDRNTDNWLLSRRQRDFREGTF
;
A
#
# COMPACT_ATOMS: atom_id res chain seq x y z
N MET A 1 -12.23 -32.63 25.72
CA MET A 1 -11.01 -31.97 25.19
C MET A 1 -10.63 -32.47 23.80
N GLU A 2 -11.36 -33.42 23.19
CA GLU A 2 -11.09 -33.90 21.82
C GLU A 2 -11.87 -33.16 20.72
N ASP A 3 -12.96 -32.45 21.03
CA ASP A 3 -13.80 -31.78 20.02
C ASP A 3 -13.30 -30.38 19.58
N SER A 4 -12.21 -29.86 20.14
CA SER A 4 -11.79 -28.47 19.89
C SER A 4 -11.14 -28.26 18.52
N PHE A 5 -10.58 -29.30 17.90
CA PHE A 5 -9.82 -29.19 16.65
C PHE A 5 -10.64 -29.51 15.39
N GLU A 6 -11.91 -29.91 15.53
CA GLU A 6 -12.81 -30.08 14.38
C GLU A 6 -13.41 -28.75 13.90
N HIS A 7 -13.23 -27.67 14.66
CA HIS A 7 -13.80 -26.38 14.34
C HIS A 7 -13.18 -25.78 13.07
N GLN A 8 -13.98 -25.13 12.22
CA GLN A 8 -13.56 -24.63 10.91
C GLN A 8 -12.42 -23.61 10.96
N VAL A 9 -12.27 -22.90 12.10
CA VAL A 9 -11.16 -21.97 12.35
C VAL A 9 -9.79 -22.65 12.31
N TYR A 10 -9.71 -23.96 12.53
CA TYR A 10 -8.46 -24.74 12.44
C TYR A 10 -8.24 -25.39 11.07
N SER A 11 -9.10 -25.10 10.09
CA SER A 11 -8.98 -25.67 8.74
C SER A 11 -7.69 -25.22 8.05
N ALA A 12 -7.19 -26.04 7.11
CA ALA A 12 -5.97 -25.74 6.37
C ALA A 12 -6.02 -24.37 5.66
N ASN A 13 -7.18 -24.02 5.09
CA ASN A 13 -7.35 -22.73 4.41
C ASN A 13 -7.17 -21.54 5.37
N VAL A 14 -7.67 -21.64 6.61
CA VAL A 14 -7.50 -20.59 7.62
C VAL A 14 -6.05 -20.49 8.04
N ILE A 15 -5.35 -21.61 8.28
CA ILE A 15 -3.93 -21.61 8.65
C ILE A 15 -3.05 -21.04 7.52
N GLU A 16 -3.35 -21.39 6.27
CA GLU A 16 -2.66 -20.84 5.10
C GLU A 16 -2.91 -19.34 4.96
N PHE A 17 -4.14 -18.87 5.18
CA PHE A 17 -4.45 -17.44 5.21
C PHE A 17 -3.70 -16.73 6.33
N VAL A 18 -3.74 -17.25 7.56
CA VAL A 18 -3.00 -16.69 8.71
C VAL A 18 -1.52 -16.55 8.40
N THR A 19 -0.94 -17.54 7.70
CA THR A 19 0.46 -17.48 7.26
C THR A 19 0.68 -16.30 6.31
N VAL A 20 -0.12 -16.20 5.24
CA VAL A 20 0.02 -15.12 4.24
C VAL A 20 -0.28 -13.75 4.84
N GLY A 21 -1.33 -13.62 5.65
CA GLY A 21 -1.70 -12.38 6.34
C GLY A 21 -0.60 -11.90 7.29
N ARG A 22 0.04 -12.82 8.03
CA ARG A 22 1.18 -12.46 8.89
C ARG A 22 2.37 -11.95 8.08
N GLU A 23 2.72 -12.64 6.98
CA GLU A 23 3.80 -12.17 6.10
C GLU A 23 3.46 -10.81 5.48
N PHE A 24 2.19 -10.56 5.14
CA PHE A 24 1.72 -9.27 4.63
C PHE A 24 1.86 -8.15 5.65
N CYS A 25 1.36 -8.31 6.87
CA CYS A 25 1.50 -7.32 7.93
C CYS A 25 2.98 -7.07 8.25
N ALA A 26 3.77 -8.13 8.44
CA ALA A 26 5.19 -8.02 8.76
C ALA A 26 5.99 -7.33 7.65
N TRP A 27 5.65 -7.59 6.38
CA TRP A 27 6.24 -6.89 5.26
C TRP A 27 5.90 -5.40 5.30
N LEU A 28 4.62 -5.03 5.40
CA LEU A 28 4.17 -3.63 5.47
C LEU A 28 4.80 -2.86 6.62
N GLU A 29 4.89 -3.46 7.81
CA GLU A 29 5.54 -2.87 8.99
C GLU A 29 7.05 -2.61 8.78
N GLY A 30 7.68 -3.23 7.77
CA GLY A 30 9.11 -3.16 7.49
C GLY A 30 9.50 -2.49 6.16
N VAL A 31 8.56 -1.93 5.39
CA VAL A 31 8.86 -1.44 4.04
C VAL A 31 9.66 -0.15 3.99
N GLU A 32 9.82 0.58 5.09
CA GLU A 32 10.48 1.91 5.13
C GLU A 32 11.85 1.93 4.44
N THR A 33 12.61 0.84 4.51
CA THR A 33 13.96 0.73 3.91
C THR A 33 13.98 0.15 2.50
N GLN A 34 12.83 -0.31 1.98
CA GLN A 34 12.73 -0.98 0.69
C GLN A 34 12.66 0.04 -0.47
N PRO A 35 13.42 -0.13 -1.58
CA PRO A 35 13.26 0.69 -2.78
C PRO A 35 11.84 0.64 -3.34
N ARG A 36 11.36 1.72 -4.00
CA ARG A 36 10.01 1.78 -4.59
C ARG A 36 9.75 0.62 -5.56
N ALA A 37 10.70 0.34 -6.46
CA ALA A 37 10.58 -0.75 -7.43
C ALA A 37 10.38 -2.11 -6.76
N ASP A 38 11.14 -2.38 -5.69
CA ASP A 38 11.04 -3.61 -4.91
C ASP A 38 9.71 -3.67 -4.14
N PHE A 39 9.29 -2.55 -3.54
CA PHE A 39 7.99 -2.45 -2.85
C PHE A 39 6.85 -2.83 -3.80
N ILE A 40 6.79 -2.21 -4.98
CA ILE A 40 5.77 -2.48 -5.99
C ILE A 40 5.86 -3.93 -6.48
N SER A 41 7.07 -4.44 -6.75
CA SER A 41 7.28 -5.83 -7.20
C SER A 41 6.83 -6.86 -6.17
N THR A 42 7.01 -6.58 -4.87
CA THR A 42 6.54 -7.44 -3.78
C THR A 42 5.02 -7.34 -3.61
N ALA A 43 4.47 -6.12 -3.65
CA ALA A 43 3.04 -5.86 -3.57
C ALA A 43 2.26 -6.64 -4.66
N LEU A 44 2.76 -6.62 -5.91
CA LEU A 44 2.21 -7.37 -7.05
C LEU A 44 2.22 -8.90 -6.87
N LYS A 45 2.92 -9.45 -5.88
CA LYS A 45 2.98 -10.89 -5.58
C LYS A 45 2.17 -11.25 -4.33
N ILE A 46 2.29 -10.44 -3.28
CA ILE A 46 1.65 -10.73 -2.00
C ILE A 46 0.15 -10.41 -2.02
N LEU A 47 -0.28 -9.34 -2.69
CA LEU A 47 -1.70 -8.98 -2.75
C LEU A 47 -2.55 -10.05 -3.48
N PRO A 48 -2.15 -10.56 -4.67
CA PRO A 48 -2.91 -11.64 -5.31
C PRO A 48 -2.95 -12.93 -4.47
N LEU A 49 -1.86 -13.24 -3.76
CA LEU A 49 -1.82 -14.41 -2.88
C LEU A 49 -2.74 -14.23 -1.67
N LEU A 50 -2.75 -13.04 -1.06
CA LEU A 50 -3.65 -12.69 0.04
C LEU A 50 -5.11 -12.80 -0.41
N TYR A 51 -5.45 -12.22 -1.57
CA TYR A 51 -6.80 -12.31 -2.15
C TYR A 51 -7.22 -13.77 -2.40
N LEU A 52 -6.33 -14.58 -3.01
CA LEU A 52 -6.59 -16.00 -3.24
C LEU A 52 -6.89 -16.71 -1.92
N LYS A 53 -6.05 -16.54 -0.89
CA LYS A 53 -6.28 -17.18 0.41
C LYS A 53 -7.56 -16.71 1.08
N ALA A 54 -7.88 -15.42 1.00
CA ALA A 54 -9.12 -14.85 1.53
C ALA A 54 -10.35 -15.48 0.86
N SER A 55 -10.36 -15.57 -0.47
CA SER A 55 -11.45 -16.20 -1.23
C SER A 55 -11.68 -17.69 -0.94
N MET A 56 -10.71 -18.36 -0.31
CA MET A 56 -10.78 -19.77 0.06
C MET A 56 -11.18 -19.99 1.52
N LEU A 57 -11.37 -18.92 2.29
CA LEU A 57 -11.77 -19.02 3.70
C LEU A 57 -13.16 -19.66 3.82
N PRO A 58 -13.37 -20.53 4.83
CA PRO A 58 -14.69 -21.08 5.09
C PRO A 58 -15.63 -19.99 5.60
N LYS A 59 -16.92 -20.12 5.28
CA LYS A 59 -17.97 -19.24 5.82
C LYS A 59 -18.38 -19.72 7.19
N THR A 60 -18.45 -18.79 8.14
CA THR A 60 -18.83 -19.02 9.53
C THR A 60 -19.95 -18.06 9.95
N GLU A 61 -20.54 -18.29 11.11
CA GLU A 61 -21.62 -17.46 11.68
C GLU A 61 -21.16 -16.94 13.04
N THR A 62 -21.47 -15.70 13.37
CA THR A 62 -21.11 -15.06 14.63
C THR A 62 -21.62 -15.84 15.84
N MET A 63 -20.77 -16.01 16.85
CA MET A 63 -21.02 -16.77 18.08
C MET A 63 -21.20 -15.87 19.31
N LEU A 64 -20.52 -14.72 19.37
CA LEU A 64 -20.59 -13.79 20.49
C LEU A 64 -21.68 -12.73 20.24
N ASP A 65 -22.29 -12.24 21.33
CA ASP A 65 -23.20 -11.10 21.30
C ASP A 65 -22.45 -9.74 21.36
N ASP A 66 -21.19 -9.76 21.79
CA ASP A 66 -20.33 -8.59 21.97
C ASP A 66 -19.42 -8.36 20.74
N PHE A 67 -19.00 -7.11 20.54
CA PHE A 67 -18.04 -6.75 19.49
C PHE A 67 -16.62 -7.22 19.83
N LEU A 68 -15.86 -7.56 18.80
CA LEU A 68 -14.44 -7.86 18.91
C LEU A 68 -13.62 -6.61 19.24
N GLU A 69 -12.56 -6.81 20.00
CA GLU A 69 -11.58 -5.76 20.28
C GLU A 69 -10.77 -5.44 19.03
N LYS A 70 -10.67 -4.15 18.68
CA LYS A 70 -9.83 -3.66 17.59
C LYS A 70 -8.40 -3.49 18.08
N ALA A 71 -7.46 -4.16 17.42
CA ALA A 71 -6.07 -4.17 17.80
C ALA A 71 -5.30 -3.00 17.16
N VAL A 72 -5.65 -2.66 15.92
CA VAL A 72 -5.02 -1.55 15.21
C VAL A 72 -5.53 -0.23 15.74
N THR A 73 -4.59 0.61 16.18
CA THR A 73 -4.90 1.97 16.65
C THR A 73 -4.85 2.96 15.49
N GLU A 74 -5.53 4.11 15.63
CA GLU A 74 -5.44 5.22 14.66
C GLU A 74 -3.98 5.60 14.37
N LYS A 75 -3.12 5.61 15.40
CA LYS A 75 -1.69 5.89 15.22
C LYS A 75 -0.97 4.86 14.36
N GLU A 76 -1.32 3.59 14.51
CA GLU A 76 -0.73 2.49 13.73
C GLU A 76 -1.23 2.54 12.27
N TYR A 77 -2.52 2.80 12.08
CA TYR A 77 -3.12 3.02 10.77
C TYR A 77 -2.42 4.17 10.02
N GLU A 78 -2.31 5.35 10.65
CA GLU A 78 -1.66 6.51 10.05
C GLU A 78 -0.18 6.23 9.75
N LEU A 79 0.53 5.49 10.59
CA LEU A 79 1.93 5.13 10.33
C LEU A 79 2.07 4.26 9.08
N ILE A 80 1.22 3.23 8.91
CA ILE A 80 1.24 2.39 7.71
C ILE A 80 0.91 3.22 6.47
N LYS A 81 -0.14 4.05 6.55
CA LYS A 81 -0.56 4.93 5.46
C LYS A 81 0.57 5.87 5.04
N ASP A 82 1.20 6.56 5.99
CA ASP A 82 2.28 7.52 5.72
C ASP A 82 3.50 6.86 5.09
N VAL A 83 3.88 5.66 5.57
CA VAL A 83 5.00 4.90 5.02
C VAL A 83 4.71 4.47 3.58
N VAL A 84 3.52 3.96 3.28
CA VAL A 84 3.14 3.57 1.91
C VAL A 84 3.04 4.80 1.01
N GLN A 85 2.48 5.90 1.49
CA GLN A 85 2.40 7.16 0.73
C GLN A 85 3.80 7.68 0.37
N ALA A 86 4.73 7.66 1.32
CA ALA A 86 6.12 8.04 1.06
C ALA A 86 6.79 7.13 0.02
N LYS A 87 6.46 5.83 0.00
CA LYS A 87 6.96 4.90 -1.03
C LYS A 87 6.36 5.14 -2.40
N MET A 88 5.06 5.39 -2.47
CA MET A 88 4.39 5.59 -3.75
C MET A 88 4.67 6.97 -4.35
N GLY A 89 4.84 8.00 -3.53
CA GLY A 89 5.13 9.35 -3.98
C GLY A 89 4.12 9.83 -5.03
N PRO A 90 4.54 10.22 -6.25
CA PRO A 90 3.62 10.69 -7.29
C PRO A 90 2.68 9.59 -7.83
N PHE A 91 2.95 8.32 -7.50
CA PHE A 91 2.17 7.17 -7.96
C PHE A 91 1.11 6.72 -6.94
N ASP A 92 0.92 7.47 -5.84
CA ASP A 92 -0.03 7.10 -4.78
C ASP A 92 -1.49 7.24 -5.24
N ASP A 93 -1.79 8.27 -6.03
CA ASP A 93 -3.14 8.53 -6.54
C ASP A 93 -3.49 7.67 -7.76
N TYR A 94 -4.71 7.14 -7.79
CA TYR A 94 -5.25 6.48 -8.97
C TYR A 94 -6.75 6.75 -9.14
N LEU A 95 -7.23 6.65 -10.38
CA LEU A 95 -8.64 6.82 -10.71
C LEU A 95 -9.44 5.57 -10.38
N GLU A 96 -10.54 5.73 -9.64
CA GLU A 96 -11.49 4.66 -9.35
C GLU A 96 -12.52 4.51 -10.49
N VAL A 97 -12.67 3.30 -11.04
CA VAL A 97 -13.36 3.07 -12.33
C VAL A 97 -14.70 2.31 -12.17
N PHE A 98 -15.12 1.98 -10.94
CA PHE A 98 -16.23 1.04 -10.73
C PHE A 98 -17.27 1.44 -9.67
N THR A 99 -17.34 2.69 -9.24
CA THR A 99 -18.39 3.13 -8.31
C THR A 99 -19.69 3.46 -9.06
N ALA A 100 -20.84 3.10 -8.47
CA ALA A 100 -22.16 3.48 -9.01
C ALA A 100 -22.32 5.01 -9.12
N ASP A 101 -21.57 5.76 -8.30
CA ASP A 101 -21.49 7.21 -8.30
C ASP A 101 -20.77 7.80 -9.52
N MET A 102 -19.98 7.01 -10.24
CA MET A 102 -19.37 7.45 -11.50
C MET A 102 -20.42 7.73 -12.59
N GLN A 103 -21.64 7.16 -12.47
CA GLN A 103 -22.76 7.47 -13.36
C GLN A 103 -23.40 8.85 -13.06
N ARG A 104 -23.02 9.51 -11.95
CA ARG A 104 -23.63 10.75 -11.46
C ARG A 104 -22.64 11.83 -11.03
N SER A 105 -21.34 11.53 -10.93
CA SER A 105 -20.29 12.48 -10.59
C SER A 105 -19.63 13.05 -11.85
N ASP A 106 -19.58 14.38 -11.95
CA ASP A 106 -18.87 15.11 -13.02
C ASP A 106 -17.34 15.16 -12.78
N LEU A 107 -16.86 14.72 -11.62
CA LEU A 107 -15.43 14.67 -11.25
C LEU A 107 -14.95 13.21 -11.10
N PRO A 108 -13.72 12.90 -11.57
CA PRO A 108 -13.12 11.60 -11.33
C PRO A 108 -12.97 11.37 -9.83
N LEU A 109 -13.40 10.19 -9.36
CA LEU A 109 -13.12 9.75 -7.99
C LEU A 109 -11.67 9.27 -7.95
N THR A 110 -10.87 9.94 -7.12
CA THR A 110 -9.48 9.60 -6.84
C THR A 110 -9.41 8.82 -5.55
N SER A 111 -8.70 7.69 -5.56
CA SER A 111 -8.35 6.90 -4.39
C SER A 111 -6.83 6.81 -4.29
N THR A 112 -6.32 6.52 -3.10
CA THR A 112 -4.87 6.37 -2.90
C THR A 112 -4.49 4.92 -2.61
N VAL A 113 -3.30 4.53 -3.05
CA VAL A 113 -2.71 3.22 -2.73
C VAL A 113 -2.43 3.15 -1.23
N SER A 114 -1.94 4.23 -0.63
CA SER A 114 -1.64 4.33 0.80
C SER A 114 -2.84 4.05 1.71
N GLU A 115 -3.98 4.69 1.47
CA GLU A 115 -5.20 4.51 2.25
C GLU A 115 -5.70 3.07 2.12
N ASN A 116 -5.80 2.56 0.89
CA ASN A 116 -6.29 1.20 0.68
C ASN A 116 -5.35 0.12 1.23
N MET A 117 -4.04 0.33 1.20
CA MET A 117 -3.10 -0.59 1.84
C MET A 117 -3.23 -0.56 3.36
N ALA A 118 -3.50 0.61 3.96
CA ALA A 118 -3.76 0.75 5.39
C ALA A 118 -5.09 0.11 5.81
N ASP A 119 -6.15 0.23 5.00
CA ASP A 119 -7.44 -0.42 5.25
C ASP A 119 -7.30 -1.96 5.23
N ILE A 120 -6.64 -2.50 4.19
CA ILE A 120 -6.35 -3.94 4.10
C ILE A 120 -5.49 -4.40 5.29
N TYR A 121 -4.49 -3.60 5.68
CA TYR A 121 -3.68 -3.88 6.85
C TYR A 121 -4.52 -3.96 8.12
N GLN A 122 -5.45 -3.02 8.32
CA GLN A 122 -6.30 -2.98 9.51
C GLN A 122 -7.11 -4.26 9.68
N ASP A 123 -7.87 -4.65 8.64
CA ASP A 123 -8.71 -5.86 8.68
C ASP A 123 -7.90 -7.13 8.92
N VAL A 124 -6.78 -7.28 8.20
CA VAL A 124 -5.92 -8.46 8.33
C VAL A 124 -5.27 -8.51 9.71
N LYS A 125 -4.77 -7.37 10.21
CA LYS A 125 -4.09 -7.30 11.51
C LYS A 125 -5.05 -7.54 12.66
N ASP A 126 -6.24 -6.93 12.65
CA ASP A 126 -7.26 -7.15 13.67
C ASP A 126 -7.67 -8.62 13.74
N PHE A 127 -7.88 -9.26 12.59
CA PHE A 127 -8.11 -10.69 12.52
C PHE A 127 -6.97 -11.49 13.15
N LEU A 128 -5.71 -11.25 12.76
CA LEU A 128 -4.56 -11.99 13.30
C LEU A 128 -4.41 -11.81 14.82
N MET A 129 -4.73 -10.62 15.32
CA MET A 129 -4.61 -10.27 16.73
C MET A 129 -5.72 -10.89 17.59
N SER A 130 -6.92 -11.07 17.02
CA SER A 130 -7.99 -11.86 17.61
C SER A 130 -7.70 -13.37 17.51
N TYR A 131 -7.18 -13.82 16.37
CA TYR A 131 -6.88 -15.23 16.10
C TYR A 131 -5.81 -15.81 17.04
N ARG A 132 -4.80 -15.00 17.41
CA ARG A 132 -3.73 -15.42 18.33
C ARG A 132 -4.19 -15.69 19.76
N THR A 133 -5.40 -15.27 20.14
CA THR A 133 -5.95 -15.49 21.49
C THR A 133 -6.20 -16.96 21.78
N ALA A 134 -6.35 -17.79 20.73
CA ALA A 134 -6.70 -19.21 20.81
C ALA A 134 -8.04 -19.49 21.53
N VAL A 135 -8.91 -18.49 21.63
CA VAL A 135 -10.29 -18.63 22.12
C VAL A 135 -11.19 -18.86 20.92
N THR A 136 -11.77 -20.05 20.81
CA THR A 136 -12.48 -20.49 19.59
C THR A 136 -13.59 -19.54 19.15
N GLU A 137 -14.38 -18.99 20.08
CA GLU A 137 -15.46 -18.04 19.73
C GLU A 137 -14.89 -16.73 19.14
N ILE A 138 -13.86 -16.17 19.77
CA ILE A 138 -13.17 -14.95 19.28
C ILE A 138 -12.55 -15.19 17.90
N MET A 139 -11.89 -16.34 17.72
CA MET A 139 -11.30 -16.71 16.43
C MET A 139 -12.36 -16.87 15.34
N ASN A 140 -13.54 -17.38 15.70
CA ASN A 140 -14.64 -17.60 14.78
C ASN A 140 -15.24 -16.27 14.31
N ASP A 141 -15.55 -15.40 15.25
CA ASP A 141 -16.16 -14.11 14.94
C ASP A 141 -15.19 -13.23 14.17
N ALA A 142 -13.89 -13.29 14.49
CA ALA A 142 -12.87 -12.56 13.73
C ALA A 142 -12.78 -13.04 12.29
N LEU A 143 -12.93 -14.35 12.05
CA LEU A 143 -12.99 -14.93 10.71
C LEU A 143 -14.26 -14.51 9.97
N THR A 144 -15.40 -14.47 10.66
CA THR A 144 -16.68 -14.01 10.10
C THR A 144 -16.57 -12.54 9.67
N GLU A 145 -16.11 -11.66 10.55
CA GLU A 145 -15.93 -10.24 10.27
C GLU A 145 -14.94 -9.99 9.11
N LEU A 146 -13.78 -10.66 9.12
CA LEU A 146 -12.80 -10.56 8.04
C LEU A 146 -13.40 -10.94 6.68
N ASN A 147 -14.22 -11.99 6.62
CA ASN A 147 -14.90 -12.44 5.40
C ASN A 147 -15.95 -11.43 4.92
N GLU A 148 -16.75 -10.88 5.83
CA GLU A 148 -17.74 -9.84 5.52
C GLU A 148 -17.04 -8.62 4.94
N HIS A 149 -16.01 -8.13 5.62
CA HIS A 149 -15.21 -6.99 5.20
C HIS A 149 -14.52 -7.24 3.85
N PHE A 150 -14.08 -8.47 3.57
CA PHE A 150 -13.49 -8.83 2.27
C PHE A 150 -14.48 -8.66 1.13
N MET A 151 -15.72 -9.11 1.34
CA MET A 151 -16.79 -9.02 0.34
C MET A 151 -17.32 -7.59 0.18
N GLU A 152 -17.31 -6.80 1.24
CA GLU A 152 -17.88 -5.45 1.26
C GLU A 152 -16.91 -4.36 0.80
N HIS A 153 -15.62 -4.44 1.20
CA HIS A 153 -14.66 -3.36 0.94
C HIS A 153 -13.23 -3.83 0.64
N TRP A 154 -12.49 -4.43 1.59
CA TRP A 154 -11.02 -4.56 1.42
C TRP A 154 -10.61 -5.49 0.28
N GLY A 155 -11.46 -6.46 -0.08
CA GLY A 155 -11.23 -7.30 -1.27
C GLY A 155 -11.31 -6.51 -2.58
N GLN A 156 -12.21 -5.53 -2.67
CA GLN A 156 -12.31 -4.62 -3.81
C GLN A 156 -11.15 -3.61 -3.81
N SER A 157 -10.82 -3.04 -2.65
CA SER A 157 -9.66 -2.14 -2.50
C SER A 157 -8.36 -2.82 -2.94
N LEU A 158 -8.17 -4.10 -2.58
CA LEU A 158 -6.99 -4.88 -2.97
C LEU A 158 -6.84 -4.98 -4.49
N VAL A 159 -7.90 -5.32 -5.22
CA VAL A 159 -7.81 -5.46 -6.69
C VAL A 159 -7.68 -4.11 -7.39
N ASN A 160 -8.20 -3.03 -6.80
CA ASN A 160 -8.00 -1.67 -7.29
C ASN A 160 -6.53 -1.25 -7.15
N VAL A 161 -5.93 -1.49 -5.99
CA VAL A 161 -4.50 -1.28 -5.73
C VAL A 161 -3.66 -2.12 -6.69
N LEU A 162 -4.01 -3.40 -6.89
CA LEU A 162 -3.27 -4.27 -7.81
C LEU A 162 -3.24 -3.73 -9.24
N ARG A 163 -4.36 -3.17 -9.72
CA ARG A 163 -4.43 -2.51 -11.02
C ARG A 163 -3.54 -1.27 -11.07
N ALA A 164 -3.59 -0.41 -10.05
CA ALA A 164 -2.76 0.79 -9.97
C ALA A 164 -1.26 0.43 -10.02
N LEU A 165 -0.84 -0.49 -9.16
CA LEU A 165 0.54 -0.98 -9.10
C LEU A 165 0.99 -1.63 -10.40
N HIS A 166 0.11 -2.37 -11.09
CA HIS A 166 0.45 -2.98 -12.37
C HIS A 166 0.73 -1.93 -13.45
N MET A 167 -0.06 -0.85 -13.48
CA MET A 167 0.13 0.25 -14.41
C MET A 167 1.46 0.96 -14.17
N VAL A 168 1.84 1.16 -12.91
CA VAL A 168 3.11 1.77 -12.53
C VAL A 168 4.29 0.85 -12.89
N TYR A 169 4.23 -0.43 -12.52
CA TYR A 169 5.34 -1.36 -12.69
C TYR A 169 5.66 -1.73 -14.15
N TYR A 170 4.63 -1.93 -14.97
CA TYR A 170 4.78 -2.29 -16.39
C TYR A 170 4.54 -1.11 -17.33
N GLY A 171 4.29 0.09 -16.76
CA GLY A 171 4.20 1.33 -17.50
C GLY A 171 5.57 1.79 -18.03
N ALA A 172 5.57 2.93 -18.73
CA ALA A 172 6.79 3.58 -19.21
C ALA A 172 7.42 4.53 -18.16
N GLU A 173 7.04 4.39 -16.90
CA GLU A 173 7.49 5.26 -15.80
C GLU A 173 8.81 4.73 -15.23
N ASN A 174 9.82 5.59 -15.12
CA ASN A 174 11.11 5.23 -14.55
C ASN A 174 10.97 5.11 -13.02
N LEU A 175 10.89 3.88 -12.52
CA LEU A 175 10.86 3.59 -11.09
C LEU A 175 12.22 3.80 -10.37
N ASP A 176 13.28 4.05 -11.14
CA ASP A 176 14.66 4.17 -10.66
C ASP A 176 15.07 5.60 -10.26
N GLU A 177 14.19 6.60 -10.43
CA GLU A 177 14.53 8.03 -10.20
C GLU A 177 14.58 8.43 -8.71
N ASP A 178 14.23 7.56 -7.76
CA ASP A 178 14.31 7.88 -6.32
C ASP A 178 15.68 7.60 -5.68
N GLU A 179 16.65 7.03 -6.42
CA GLU A 179 18.03 6.84 -5.96
C GLU A 179 18.97 8.01 -6.29
N VAL A 180 18.44 9.19 -6.62
CA VAL A 180 19.28 10.39 -6.69
C VAL A 180 19.50 10.90 -5.27
N ASP A 181 20.55 10.39 -4.61
CA ASP A 181 21.18 11.07 -3.49
C ASP A 181 21.35 12.55 -3.88
N ASP A 182 20.75 13.47 -3.13
CA ASP A 182 20.81 14.92 -3.38
C ASP A 182 22.28 15.43 -3.31
N ASN A 183 23.24 14.58 -2.90
CA ASN A 183 24.68 14.81 -3.01
C ASN A 183 25.30 14.58 -4.40
N ASP A 184 24.63 13.89 -5.33
CA ASP A 184 25.17 13.61 -6.68
C ASP A 184 24.56 14.47 -7.79
N ARG A 185 23.74 15.46 -7.42
CA ARG A 185 23.32 16.53 -8.32
C ARG A 185 24.50 17.44 -8.60
N LYS A 186 25.41 17.04 -9.50
CA LYS A 186 26.37 17.96 -10.10
C LYS A 186 25.55 19.10 -10.70
N PRO A 187 25.75 20.37 -10.28
CA PRO A 187 25.06 21.47 -10.90
C PRO A 187 25.40 21.46 -12.39
N ASP A 188 24.37 21.29 -13.21
CA ASP A 188 24.45 21.35 -14.66
C ASP A 188 24.83 22.78 -15.03
N TYR A 189 26.13 23.02 -15.14
CA TYR A 189 26.73 24.26 -15.60
C TYR A 189 26.98 24.19 -17.11
N ASP A 190 26.01 23.74 -17.90
CA ASP A 190 26.14 23.85 -19.35
C ASP A 190 24.77 24.04 -20.02
N ASP A 191 24.25 25.27 -19.97
CA ASP A 191 23.73 25.99 -21.16
C ASP A 191 23.15 27.38 -20.78
N ARG A 192 23.86 28.16 -19.97
CA ARG A 192 23.56 29.60 -19.86
C ARG A 192 24.53 30.33 -20.74
N ASN A 193 24.10 30.66 -21.96
CA ASN A 193 24.82 31.61 -22.81
C ASN A 193 24.93 32.96 -22.08
N THR A 194 26.08 33.18 -21.42
CA THR A 194 26.38 34.36 -20.62
C THR A 194 27.09 35.45 -21.42
N ASP A 195 27.18 35.31 -22.75
CA ASP A 195 27.86 36.27 -23.63
C ASP A 195 27.25 37.68 -23.57
N ASN A 196 25.97 37.78 -23.17
CA ASN A 196 25.24 39.04 -23.03
C ASN A 196 25.15 39.57 -21.59
N TRP A 197 25.79 38.92 -20.61
CA TRP A 197 25.81 39.43 -19.24
C TRP A 197 26.71 40.67 -19.15
N LEU A 198 26.19 41.74 -18.55
CA LEU A 198 26.89 42.98 -18.17
C LEU A 198 28.31 42.78 -17.61
N LEU A 199 28.57 41.70 -16.86
CA LEU A 199 29.89 41.38 -16.30
C LEU A 199 30.87 40.84 -17.35
N SER A 200 30.42 39.90 -18.19
CA SER A 200 31.19 39.35 -19.31
C SER A 200 31.49 40.42 -20.38
N ARG A 201 30.55 41.35 -20.59
CA ARG A 201 30.71 42.48 -21.51
C ARG A 201 31.76 43.48 -21.00
N ARG A 202 31.72 43.85 -19.72
CA ARG A 202 32.72 44.76 -19.10
C ARG A 202 34.13 44.17 -19.07
N GLN A 203 34.28 42.85 -18.93
CA GLN A 203 35.60 42.20 -19.03
C GLN A 203 36.18 42.22 -20.44
N ARG A 204 35.33 42.22 -21.48
CA ARG A 204 35.74 42.33 -22.88
C ARG A 204 36.20 43.76 -23.21
N ASP A 205 35.42 44.75 -22.79
CA ASP A 205 35.76 46.17 -22.97
C ASP A 205 37.10 46.53 -22.28
N PHE A 206 37.41 45.91 -21.13
CA PHE A 206 38.70 46.07 -20.44
C PHE A 206 39.88 45.39 -21.15
N ARG A 207 39.64 44.33 -21.93
CA ARG A 207 40.68 43.60 -22.68
C ARG A 207 40.97 44.23 -24.04
N GLU A 208 39.98 44.89 -24.66
CA GLU A 208 40.11 45.48 -26.00
C GLU A 208 40.61 46.93 -25.99
N GLY A 209 40.83 47.53 -24.81
CA GLY A 209 41.65 48.74 -24.68
C GLY A 209 41.12 49.97 -25.43
N THR A 210 39.81 50.17 -25.45
CA THR A 210 39.20 51.44 -25.87
C THR A 210 38.61 52.14 -24.66
N PHE A 211 39.27 53.22 -24.22
CA PHE A 211 38.63 54.27 -23.43
C PHE A 211 37.76 55.15 -24.33
#